data_AF-A0A925ZYS1-F1
#
_entry.id   AF-A0A925ZYS1-F1
#
_cell.length_a   1.000
_cell.length_b   1.000
_cell.length_c   1.000
_cell.angle_alpha   90.00
_cell.angle_beta   90.00
_cell.angle_gamma   90.00
#
_symmetry.space_group_name_H-M   'P 1'
#
loop_
_entity.id
_entity.type
_entity.pdbx_description
1 polymer ?
#
loop_
_entity_poly.entity_id
_entity_poly.type
_entity_poly.pdbx_seq_one_letter_code
_entity_poly.pdbx_strand_id
1 'polypeptide(L)'
;MEIDRELVDVLTRAGAGSVNHHGSTLLAHLSGTARLLDLWNCPPHVCKAGLWHSFYSWVADPTERSRAAVRAAIGDEAEVLIYLFCHTAPEDLVCAQHDGDELLLKCGATVVRVSADTYAQLLLIDRANAEEMLQRETFAPSHREVLRARCAVVMRLLEDIERSRQPGCPYHEQLHSGQEPALSPTPTTDSDGTEPVAEFVLRIWRLHPNGVRVSRADPTLGGLAPESARQFCGPYIHANGAGFYVYSPIDVDLSLDPDRPFPWEWNILGEGYTDEDVAVVKSMRIQHPRFERDFIKRRPKLFLSGDDTEPKHTAQLWTGCIFETPPGWSLLVRSPINRGLDAPFRIQESIIESDWLRYDIWLNLEFMKFGVEAQIRRAGEPIAHIIPIPRQSYDRWHVQERMVAPEDEEAQQVFDDWIDYNWEKFHSRADGAREQRTYARRRKRLRDRVRDV
;
A
#
# COMPACT_ATOMS: atom_id res chain seq x y z
N MET A 1 17.88 29.77 8.94
CA MET A 1 17.39 30.86 8.04
C MET A 1 16.86 31.99 8.91
N GLU A 2 17.24 33.26 8.68
CA GLU A 2 16.51 34.37 9.31
C GLU A 2 15.08 34.33 8.74
N ILE A 3 14.05 34.21 9.58
CA ILE A 3 12.66 34.16 9.11
C ILE A 3 12.44 35.39 8.22
N ASP A 4 11.99 35.13 6.99
CA ASP A 4 11.82 36.17 5.98
C ASP A 4 10.85 37.25 6.50
N ARG A 5 11.41 38.41 6.83
CA ARG A 5 10.67 39.51 7.46
C ARG A 5 9.57 40.02 6.53
N GLU A 6 9.78 39.98 5.21
CA GLU A 6 8.78 40.41 4.24
C GLU A 6 7.54 39.50 4.28
N LEU A 7 7.74 38.19 4.40
CA LEU A 7 6.65 37.22 4.52
C LEU A 7 5.88 37.36 5.83
N VAL A 8 6.58 37.60 6.95
CA VAL A 8 5.97 37.86 8.26
C VAL A 8 5.16 39.15 8.24
N ASP A 9 5.64 40.19 7.55
CA ASP A 9 4.94 41.46 7.42
C ASP A 9 3.64 41.30 6.64
N VAL A 10 3.61 40.47 5.59
CA VAL A 10 2.37 40.15 4.86
C VAL A 10 1.35 39.49 5.80
N LEU A 11 1.76 38.48 6.57
CA LEU A 11 0.88 37.81 7.53
C LEU A 11 0.39 38.76 8.64
N THR A 12 1.25 39.67 9.08
CA THR A 12 0.91 40.70 10.07
C THR A 12 -0.15 41.65 9.52
N ARG A 13 0.02 42.13 8.28
CA ARG A 13 -0.97 42.99 7.60
C ARG A 13 -2.30 42.28 7.38
N ALA A 14 -2.27 40.99 7.07
CA ALA A 14 -3.48 40.16 6.96
C ALA A 14 -4.17 39.90 8.32
N GLY A 15 -3.54 40.30 9.45
CA GLY A 15 -4.14 40.25 10.79
C GLY A 15 -3.73 39.05 11.65
N ALA A 16 -2.74 38.23 11.24
CA ALA A 16 -2.36 37.01 11.97
C ALA A 16 -1.88 37.29 13.41
N GLY A 17 -1.34 38.50 13.66
CA GLY A 17 -0.89 38.93 14.99
C GLY A 17 -2.01 39.18 15.99
N SER A 18 -3.26 39.34 15.53
CA SER A 18 -4.41 39.62 16.40
C SER A 18 -5.35 38.42 16.58
N VAL A 19 -5.10 37.33 15.85
CA VAL A 19 -5.90 36.11 15.91
C VAL A 19 -5.42 35.25 17.07
N ASN A 20 -6.28 35.05 18.08
CA ASN A 20 -5.99 34.11 19.16
C ASN A 20 -5.95 32.69 18.58
N HIS A 21 -4.83 32.02 18.81
CA HIS A 21 -4.57 30.68 18.33
C HIS A 21 -3.72 29.93 19.36
N HIS A 22 -4.34 28.95 20.03
CA HIS A 22 -3.68 28.03 20.96
C HIS A 22 -2.87 28.73 22.06
N GLY A 23 -3.49 29.70 22.74
CA GLY A 23 -2.86 30.39 23.87
C GLY A 23 -1.89 31.51 23.52
N SER A 24 -1.71 31.80 22.23
CA SER A 24 -0.92 32.92 21.74
C SER A 24 -1.51 33.41 20.41
N THR A 25 -0.75 34.09 19.56
CA THR A 25 -1.23 34.60 18.26
C THR A 25 -0.99 33.57 17.16
N LEU A 26 -1.83 33.61 16.11
CA LEU A 26 -1.62 32.81 14.90
C LEU A 26 -0.25 33.09 14.29
N LEU A 27 0.17 34.37 14.25
CA LEU A 27 1.50 34.73 13.76
C LEU A 27 2.63 34.06 14.54
N ALA A 28 2.53 34.04 15.87
CA ALA A 28 3.52 33.38 16.70
C ALA A 28 3.56 31.87 16.44
N HIS A 29 2.40 31.24 16.23
CA HIS A 29 2.30 29.81 15.91
C HIS A 29 2.97 29.49 14.58
N LEU A 30 2.57 30.18 13.51
CA LEU A 30 3.16 30.04 12.18
C LEU A 30 4.68 30.25 12.19
N SER A 31 5.14 31.26 12.93
CA SER A 31 6.57 31.52 13.10
C SER A 31 7.29 30.39 13.85
N GLY A 32 6.66 29.81 14.87
CA GLY A 32 7.19 28.66 15.61
C GLY A 32 7.33 27.43 14.72
N THR A 33 6.31 27.14 13.90
CA THR A 33 6.33 26.01 12.95
C THR A 33 7.46 26.16 11.94
N ALA A 34 7.62 27.35 11.36
CA ALA A 34 8.71 27.63 10.42
C ALA A 34 10.10 27.48 11.07
N ARG A 35 10.26 27.87 12.34
CA ARG A 35 11.52 27.70 13.09
C ARG A 35 11.87 26.23 13.31
N LEU A 36 10.88 25.39 13.62
CA LEU A 36 11.11 23.95 13.79
C LEU A 36 11.59 23.31 12.49
N LEU A 37 10.94 23.65 11.36
CA LEU A 37 11.36 23.15 10.04
C LEU A 37 12.78 23.60 9.68
N ASP A 38 13.14 24.86 9.96
CA ASP A 38 14.49 25.37 9.75
C ASP A 38 15.52 24.68 10.65
N LEU A 39 15.17 24.42 11.92
CA LEU A 39 16.00 23.67 12.86
C LEU A 39 16.25 22.24 12.39
N TRP A 40 15.29 21.63 11.70
CA TRP A 40 15.41 20.31 11.09
C TRP A 40 16.14 20.33 9.73
N ASN A 41 16.69 21.49 9.33
CA ASN A 41 17.35 21.69 8.04
C ASN A 41 16.45 21.36 6.83
N CYS A 42 15.14 21.61 6.95
CA CYS A 42 14.24 21.46 5.83
C CYS A 42 14.57 22.48 4.71
N PRO A 43 14.27 22.16 3.44
CA PRO A 43 14.47 23.09 2.34
C PRO A 43 13.73 24.43 2.54
N PRO A 44 14.25 25.56 2.00
CA PRO A 44 13.65 26.88 2.22
C PRO A 44 12.17 26.97 1.85
N HIS A 45 11.72 26.31 0.77
CA HIS A 45 10.32 26.32 0.36
C HIS A 45 9.42 25.57 1.34
N VAL A 46 9.92 24.55 2.04
CA VAL A 46 9.18 23.84 3.10
C VAL A 46 9.04 24.73 4.33
N CYS A 47 10.09 25.45 4.72
CA CYS A 47 10.05 26.41 5.83
C CYS A 47 9.07 27.57 5.53
N LYS A 48 9.07 28.09 4.30
CA LYS A 48 8.08 29.07 3.83
C LYS A 48 6.66 28.50 3.87
N ALA A 49 6.47 27.27 3.42
CA ALA A 49 5.19 26.59 3.50
C ALA A 49 4.72 26.44 4.96
N GLY A 50 5.60 26.08 5.90
CA GLY A 50 5.29 26.03 7.33
C GLY A 50 4.87 27.38 7.92
N LEU A 51 5.49 28.47 7.49
CA LEU A 51 5.11 29.83 7.89
C LEU A 51 3.72 30.23 7.35
N TRP A 52 3.27 29.64 6.24
CA TRP A 52 2.01 29.98 5.56
C TRP A 52 0.98 28.84 5.57
N HIS A 53 1.19 27.80 6.37
CA HIS A 53 0.50 26.51 6.19
C HIS A 53 -1.02 26.57 6.43
N SER A 54 -1.53 27.62 7.09
CA SER A 54 -2.95 27.83 7.38
C SER A 54 -3.59 28.96 6.53
N PHE A 55 -2.85 29.53 5.56
CA PHE A 55 -3.25 30.76 4.86
C PHE A 55 -4.59 30.64 4.12
N TYR A 56 -4.79 29.57 3.33
CA TYR A 56 -6.04 29.34 2.58
C TYR A 56 -7.25 29.11 3.49
N SER A 57 -7.04 28.64 4.72
CA SER A 57 -8.10 28.39 5.69
C SER A 57 -8.48 29.63 6.49
N TRP A 58 -7.57 30.62 6.60
CA TRP A 58 -7.72 31.75 7.52
C TRP A 58 -8.05 33.10 6.84
N VAL A 59 -7.43 33.47 5.72
CA VAL A 59 -7.53 34.85 5.12
C VAL A 59 -8.85 35.18 4.40
N ALA A 60 -9.85 35.81 5.02
CA ALA A 60 -11.20 35.87 4.42
C ALA A 60 -11.31 36.41 2.97
N ASP A 61 -10.38 37.24 2.50
CA ASP A 61 -10.38 37.82 1.15
C ASP A 61 -10.03 36.78 0.06
N PRO A 62 -10.95 36.47 -0.89
CA PRO A 62 -10.69 35.55 -2.00
C PRO A 62 -9.59 36.01 -2.97
N THR A 63 -9.33 37.31 -3.08
CA THR A 63 -8.30 37.86 -3.97
C THR A 63 -6.90 37.62 -3.42
N GLU A 64 -6.72 37.85 -2.11
CA GLU A 64 -5.48 37.52 -1.39
C GLU A 64 -5.24 36.02 -1.30
N ARG A 65 -6.32 35.22 -1.16
CA ARG A 65 -6.28 33.75 -1.24
C ARG A 65 -6.20 33.23 -2.68
N SER A 66 -6.05 34.05 -3.71
CA SER A 66 -5.90 33.51 -5.06
C SER A 66 -4.56 32.77 -5.19
N ARG A 67 -4.56 31.59 -5.82
CA ARG A 67 -3.32 30.79 -5.98
C ARG A 67 -2.20 31.58 -6.65
N ALA A 68 -2.55 32.48 -7.59
CA ALA A 68 -1.57 33.34 -8.26
C ALA A 68 -0.91 34.34 -7.29
N ALA A 69 -1.69 35.00 -6.43
CA ALA A 69 -1.16 35.93 -5.44
C ALA A 69 -0.26 35.20 -4.41
N VAL A 70 -0.70 34.02 -3.97
CA VAL A 70 0.06 33.20 -3.03
C VAL A 70 1.38 32.71 -3.65
N ARG A 71 1.38 32.21 -4.90
CA ARG A 71 2.61 31.84 -5.63
C ARG A 71 3.57 33.01 -5.76
N ALA A 72 3.07 34.19 -6.09
CA ALA A 72 3.89 35.39 -6.20
C ALA A 72 4.56 35.77 -4.87
N ALA A 73 3.93 35.45 -3.74
CA ALA A 73 4.49 35.74 -2.42
C ALA A 73 5.50 34.70 -1.95
N ILE A 74 5.19 33.40 -2.03
CA ILE A 74 6.01 32.35 -1.38
C ILE A 74 6.76 31.43 -2.34
N GLY A 75 6.53 31.55 -3.65
CA GLY A 75 7.06 30.65 -4.69
C GLY A 75 6.12 29.47 -5.00
N ASP A 76 6.33 28.86 -6.15
CA ASP A 76 5.46 27.80 -6.67
C ASP A 76 5.50 26.52 -5.82
N GLU A 77 6.70 26.11 -5.40
CA GLU A 77 6.89 24.89 -4.60
C GLU A 77 6.24 25.00 -3.22
N ALA A 78 6.41 26.16 -2.56
CA ALA A 78 5.80 26.42 -1.27
C ALA A 78 4.27 26.52 -1.38
N GLU A 79 3.76 27.13 -2.46
CA GLU A 79 2.31 27.23 -2.70
C GLU A 79 1.66 25.88 -2.90
N VAL A 80 2.27 24.98 -3.66
CA VAL A 80 1.75 23.62 -3.85
C VAL A 80 1.61 22.90 -2.49
N LEU A 81 2.63 23.01 -1.63
CA LEU A 81 2.59 22.40 -0.29
C LEU A 81 1.45 22.96 0.56
N ILE A 82 1.31 24.28 0.66
CA ILE A 82 0.26 24.86 1.51
C ILE A 82 -1.14 24.65 0.93
N TYR A 83 -1.29 24.59 -0.40
CA TYR A 83 -2.56 24.28 -1.05
C TYR A 83 -3.00 22.86 -0.67
N LEU A 84 -2.12 21.88 -0.85
CA LEU A 84 -2.39 20.49 -0.49
C LEU A 84 -2.64 20.36 1.01
N PHE A 85 -1.82 20.98 1.85
CA PHE A 85 -1.97 20.93 3.30
C PHE A 85 -3.31 21.50 3.78
N CYS A 86 -3.72 22.68 3.29
CA CYS A 86 -4.98 23.32 3.69
C CYS A 86 -6.23 22.55 3.23
N HIS A 87 -6.14 21.83 2.11
CA HIS A 87 -7.29 21.11 1.53
C HIS A 87 -7.32 19.62 1.84
N THR A 88 -6.29 19.09 2.50
CA THR A 88 -6.23 17.70 2.95
C THR A 88 -6.62 17.63 4.41
N ALA A 89 -7.57 16.76 4.76
CA ALA A 89 -7.90 16.58 6.16
C ALA A 89 -6.70 15.96 6.89
N PRO A 90 -6.43 16.37 8.14
CA PRO A 90 -5.42 15.76 9.00
C PRO A 90 -5.33 14.23 8.95
N GLU A 91 -6.48 13.58 8.97
CA GLU A 91 -6.60 12.14 9.00
C GLU A 91 -6.29 11.52 7.64
N ASP A 92 -6.62 12.21 6.54
CA ASP A 92 -6.31 11.79 5.17
C ASP A 92 -4.81 11.93 4.88
N LEU A 93 -4.14 12.92 5.50
CA LEU A 93 -2.70 13.12 5.33
C LEU A 93 -1.88 11.97 5.91
N VAL A 94 -2.28 11.36 7.03
CA VAL A 94 -1.58 10.20 7.62
C VAL A 94 -2.06 8.86 7.05
N CYS A 95 -3.08 8.88 6.18
CA CYS A 95 -3.69 7.69 5.57
C CYS A 95 -3.58 7.69 4.03
N ALA A 96 -2.63 8.43 3.46
CA ALA A 96 -2.47 8.53 2.01
C ALA A 96 -2.46 7.14 1.34
N GLN A 97 -3.19 7.02 0.23
CA GLN A 97 -3.24 5.77 -0.53
C GLN A 97 -2.02 5.69 -1.44
N HIS A 98 -1.54 4.49 -1.72
CA HIS A 98 -0.45 4.28 -2.68
C HIS A 98 -1.02 3.87 -4.03
N ASP A 99 -0.46 4.43 -5.10
CA ASP A 99 -0.66 3.97 -6.47
C ASP A 99 0.70 3.90 -7.18
N GLY A 100 1.32 2.72 -7.16
CA GLY A 100 2.71 2.55 -7.54
C GLY A 100 3.65 3.36 -6.66
N ASP A 101 4.41 4.26 -7.28
CA ASP A 101 5.43 5.11 -6.65
C ASP A 101 4.84 6.46 -6.19
N GLU A 102 3.59 6.75 -6.59
CA GLU A 102 2.86 7.95 -6.22
C GLU A 102 1.93 7.70 -5.03
N LEU A 103 1.62 8.77 -4.31
CA LEU A 103 0.60 8.77 -3.28
C LEU A 103 -0.63 9.54 -3.74
N LEU A 104 -1.80 9.06 -3.37
CA LEU A 104 -3.08 9.70 -3.61
C LEU A 104 -3.54 10.39 -2.33
N LEU A 105 -3.64 11.71 -2.38
CA LEU A 105 -4.15 12.54 -1.30
C LEU A 105 -5.56 13.02 -1.62
N LYS A 106 -6.46 12.91 -0.63
CA LYS A 106 -7.80 13.47 -0.74
C LYS A 106 -7.73 14.97 -0.41
N CYS A 107 -7.80 15.80 -1.44
CA CYS A 107 -7.88 17.25 -1.32
C CYS A 107 -9.33 17.70 -1.55
N GLY A 108 -10.06 17.95 -0.46
CA GLY A 108 -11.48 18.28 -0.48
C GLY A 108 -12.33 17.18 -1.12
N ALA A 109 -12.96 17.49 -2.24
CA ALA A 109 -13.77 16.55 -3.02
C ALA A 109 -12.98 15.79 -4.11
N THR A 110 -11.68 16.07 -4.24
CA THR A 110 -10.82 15.52 -5.29
C THR A 110 -9.72 14.64 -4.71
N VAL A 111 -9.18 13.75 -5.54
CA VAL A 111 -7.98 12.95 -5.22
C VAL A 111 -6.85 13.42 -6.11
N VAL A 112 -5.70 13.75 -5.52
CA VAL A 112 -4.54 14.31 -6.20
C VAL A 112 -3.36 13.36 -6.06
N ARG A 113 -2.67 13.07 -7.17
CA ARG A 113 -1.41 12.32 -7.20
C ARG A 113 -0.26 13.21 -6.73
N VAL A 114 0.56 12.71 -5.82
CA VAL A 114 1.75 13.40 -5.30
C VAL A 114 2.93 12.45 -5.24
N SER A 115 4.14 12.99 -5.43
CA SER A 115 5.37 12.22 -5.26
C SER A 115 5.62 11.89 -3.78
N ALA A 116 6.43 10.86 -3.52
CA ALA A 116 6.92 10.55 -2.17
C ALA A 116 7.67 11.73 -1.52
N ASP A 117 8.36 12.56 -2.31
CA ASP A 117 9.04 13.78 -1.84
C ASP A 117 8.04 14.85 -1.39
N THR A 118 7.03 15.13 -2.22
CA THR A 118 5.98 16.09 -1.88
C THR A 118 5.24 15.64 -0.62
N TYR A 119 4.93 14.34 -0.51
CA TYR A 119 4.27 13.77 0.66
C TYR A 119 5.12 13.87 1.92
N ALA A 120 6.42 13.54 1.85
CA ALA A 120 7.34 13.70 2.98
C ALA A 120 7.42 15.16 3.45
N GLN A 121 7.41 16.13 2.53
CA GLN A 121 7.41 17.55 2.88
C GLN A 121 6.11 17.99 3.58
N LEU A 122 4.96 17.47 3.15
CA LEU A 122 3.68 17.71 3.82
C LEU A 122 3.66 17.11 5.24
N LEU A 123 4.21 15.91 5.40
CA LEU A 123 4.38 15.26 6.69
C LEU A 123 5.30 16.06 7.63
N LEU A 124 6.41 16.62 7.12
CA LEU A 124 7.28 17.49 7.90
C LEU A 124 6.55 18.74 8.41
N ILE A 125 5.76 19.39 7.54
CA ILE A 125 4.93 20.55 7.94
C ILE A 125 3.92 20.14 9.02
N ASP A 126 3.26 19.00 8.85
CA ASP A 126 2.28 18.49 9.81
C ASP A 126 2.89 18.21 11.19
N ARG A 127 4.07 17.58 11.19
CA ARG A 127 4.83 17.31 12.41
C ARG A 127 5.26 18.61 13.10
N ALA A 128 5.82 19.56 12.35
CA ALA A 128 6.24 20.84 12.90
C ALA A 128 5.05 21.61 13.48
N ASN A 129 3.90 21.58 12.81
CA ASN A 129 2.66 22.17 13.30
C ASN A 129 2.24 21.54 14.65
N ALA A 130 2.20 20.21 14.74
CA ALA A 130 1.82 19.51 15.96
C ALA A 130 2.83 19.68 17.10
N GLU A 131 4.13 19.66 16.83
CA GLU A 131 5.18 19.89 17.83
C GLU A 131 5.16 21.32 18.37
N GLU A 132 4.93 22.31 17.51
CA GLU A 132 4.77 23.70 17.92
C GLU A 132 3.58 23.86 18.88
N MET A 133 2.43 23.27 18.53
CA MET A 133 1.23 23.28 19.38
C MET A 133 1.49 22.59 20.73
N LEU A 134 2.28 21.52 20.78
CA LEU A 134 2.62 20.80 22.01
C LEU A 134 3.47 21.62 22.99
N GLN A 135 4.27 22.57 22.47
CA GLN A 135 5.06 23.50 23.27
C GLN A 135 4.19 24.60 23.90
N ARG A 136 2.93 24.76 23.46
CA ARG A 136 1.97 25.72 24.01
C ARG A 136 1.13 25.07 25.10
N GLU A 137 1.14 25.63 26.31
CA GLU A 137 0.57 25.01 27.52
C GLU A 137 -0.97 24.99 27.61
N THR A 138 -1.70 25.33 26.54
CA THR A 138 -3.16 25.58 26.62
C THR A 138 -4.07 24.40 26.32
N PHE A 139 -3.54 23.23 25.97
CA PHE A 139 -4.36 22.08 25.57
C PHE A 139 -4.69 21.15 26.74
N ALA A 140 -5.94 20.67 26.76
CA ALA A 140 -6.35 19.57 27.64
C ALA A 140 -5.43 18.35 27.44
N PRO A 141 -5.15 17.56 28.50
CA PRO A 141 -4.25 16.40 28.43
C PRO A 141 -4.58 15.43 27.28
N SER A 142 -5.85 15.16 27.03
CA SER A 142 -6.32 14.28 25.95
C SER A 142 -6.00 14.82 24.54
N HIS A 143 -6.00 16.13 24.34
CA HIS A 143 -5.60 16.73 23.06
C HIS A 143 -4.09 16.63 22.88
N ARG A 144 -3.31 16.85 23.94
CA ARG A 144 -1.84 16.69 23.89
C ARG A 144 -1.44 15.25 23.57
N GLU A 145 -2.17 14.26 24.07
CA GLU A 145 -2.01 12.85 23.72
C GLU A 145 -2.19 12.64 22.20
N VAL A 146 -3.24 13.19 21.59
CA VAL A 146 -3.48 13.10 20.15
C VAL A 146 -2.38 13.79 19.32
N LEU A 147 -1.90 14.97 19.76
CA LEU A 147 -0.82 15.67 19.04
C LEU A 147 0.50 14.91 19.12
N ARG A 148 0.88 14.40 20.30
CA ARG A 148 2.07 13.52 20.45
C ARG A 148 1.94 12.29 19.56
N ALA A 149 0.74 11.73 19.55
CA ALA A 149 0.46 10.55 18.76
C ALA A 149 0.62 10.77 17.27
N ARG A 150 0.12 11.91 16.81
CA ARG A 150 0.29 12.33 15.44
C ARG A 150 1.76 12.51 15.08
N CYS A 151 2.55 13.18 15.92
CA CYS A 151 3.99 13.32 15.70
C CYS A 151 4.68 11.95 15.56
N ALA A 152 4.33 10.98 16.41
CA ALA A 152 4.90 9.64 16.36
C ALA A 152 4.53 8.88 15.07
N VAL A 153 3.26 8.94 14.65
CA VAL A 153 2.82 8.32 13.38
C VAL A 153 3.53 8.96 12.18
N VAL A 154 3.59 10.29 12.15
CA VAL A 154 4.26 11.03 11.08
C VAL A 154 5.74 10.70 11.01
N MET A 155 6.42 10.56 12.16
CA MET A 155 7.82 10.13 12.21
C MET A 155 8.04 8.75 11.60
N ARG A 156 7.21 7.77 11.96
CA ARG A 156 7.28 6.42 11.38
C ARG A 156 7.05 6.45 9.86
N LEU A 157 6.12 7.25 9.38
CA LEU A 157 5.88 7.40 7.94
C LEU A 157 7.08 8.01 7.21
N LEU A 158 7.74 9.01 7.81
CA LEU A 158 8.96 9.61 7.26
C LEU A 158 10.11 8.59 7.22
N GLU A 159 10.30 7.83 8.29
CA GLU A 159 11.31 6.75 8.36
C GLU A 159 11.04 5.66 7.32
N ASP A 160 9.77 5.25 7.15
CA ASP A 160 9.35 4.28 6.15
C ASP A 160 9.69 4.80 4.73
N ILE A 161 9.41 6.08 4.44
CA ILE A 161 9.76 6.73 3.15
C ILE A 161 11.27 6.82 2.94
N GLU A 162 12.03 7.17 3.97
CA GLU A 162 13.48 7.31 3.87
C GLU A 162 14.16 5.95 3.67
N ARG A 163 13.74 4.93 4.41
CA ARG A 163 14.19 3.54 4.24
C ARG A 163 13.91 3.03 2.83
N SER A 164 12.76 3.41 2.29
CA SER A 164 12.34 3.10 0.92
C SER A 164 13.31 3.59 -0.15
N ARG A 165 14.11 4.63 0.16
CA ARG A 165 15.09 5.26 -0.75
C ARG A 165 16.51 4.73 -0.57
N GLN A 166 16.77 3.84 0.38
CA GLN A 166 18.13 3.36 0.65
C GLN A 166 18.54 2.25 -0.33
N PRO A 167 19.73 2.31 -0.94
CA PRO A 167 20.27 1.23 -1.77
C PRO A 167 20.33 -0.10 -0.98
N GLY A 168 19.83 -1.19 -1.57
CA GLY A 168 19.72 -2.49 -0.89
C GLY A 168 18.46 -2.64 -0.02
N CYS A 169 17.63 -1.60 0.11
CA CYS A 169 16.26 -1.79 0.55
C CYS A 169 15.50 -2.53 -0.57
N PRO A 170 14.75 -3.61 -0.27
CA PRO A 170 13.93 -4.32 -1.27
C PRO A 170 13.00 -3.38 -2.05
N TYR A 171 12.65 -2.23 -1.45
CA TYR A 171 11.81 -1.21 -2.06
C TYR A 171 12.55 -0.27 -3.01
N HIS A 172 13.76 0.19 -2.66
CA HIS A 172 14.60 1.00 -3.57
C HIS A 172 14.95 0.19 -4.83
N GLU A 173 15.22 -1.10 -4.68
CA GLU A 173 15.50 -1.99 -5.81
C GLU A 173 14.29 -2.21 -6.70
N GLN A 174 13.06 -2.23 -6.15
CA GLN A 174 11.82 -2.27 -6.95
C GLN A 174 11.59 -0.97 -7.73
N LEU A 175 11.75 0.19 -7.10
CA LEU A 175 11.63 1.52 -7.72
C LEU A 175 12.64 1.76 -8.84
N HIS A 176 13.90 1.35 -8.62
CA HIS A 176 14.99 1.54 -9.57
C HIS A 176 15.21 0.35 -10.52
N SER A 177 14.38 -0.70 -10.43
CA SER A 177 14.41 -1.82 -11.40
C SER A 177 14.04 -1.43 -12.82
N GLY A 178 13.64 -0.17 -13.06
CA GLY A 178 13.85 0.50 -14.33
C GLY A 178 13.35 -0.30 -15.53
N GLN A 179 12.09 -0.70 -15.50
CA GLN A 179 11.30 -0.64 -16.71
C GLN A 179 10.34 0.52 -16.53
N GLU A 180 10.40 1.50 -17.43
CA GLU A 180 9.24 2.35 -17.70
C GLU A 180 8.00 1.47 -17.60
N PRO A 181 6.90 1.89 -16.94
CA PRO A 181 5.66 1.16 -17.04
C PRO A 181 5.43 0.99 -18.53
N ALA A 182 5.54 -0.24 -19.03
CA ALA A 182 5.36 -0.51 -20.44
C ALA A 182 4.04 0.18 -20.76
N LEU A 183 4.11 1.24 -21.58
CA LEU A 183 2.96 1.98 -22.05
C LEU A 183 1.94 0.90 -22.32
N SER A 184 0.89 0.86 -21.50
CA SER A 184 -0.25 0.00 -21.81
C SER A 184 -0.53 0.35 -23.26
N PRO A 185 -0.52 -0.63 -24.19
CA PRO A 185 -0.72 -0.32 -25.59
C PRO A 185 -1.93 0.60 -25.58
N THR A 186 -1.73 1.83 -26.06
CA THR A 186 -2.80 2.80 -26.25
C THR A 186 -3.91 1.96 -26.87
N PRO A 187 -5.13 1.90 -26.28
CA PRO A 187 -6.15 1.04 -26.84
C PRO A 187 -6.22 1.44 -28.30
N THR A 188 -5.72 0.55 -29.17
CA THR A 188 -6.11 0.62 -30.55
C THR A 188 -7.61 0.55 -30.43
N THR A 189 -8.26 1.55 -30.99
CA THR A 189 -9.67 1.48 -31.29
C THR A 189 -9.82 0.31 -32.26
N ASP A 190 -9.72 -0.91 -31.71
CA ASP A 190 -10.19 -2.13 -32.31
C ASP A 190 -11.68 -1.86 -32.42
N SER A 191 -12.08 -1.52 -33.64
CA SER A 191 -13.44 -1.22 -34.05
C SER A 191 -14.30 -2.49 -34.05
N ASP A 192 -14.07 -3.37 -33.10
CA ASP A 192 -14.73 -4.64 -32.95
C ASP A 192 -15.60 -4.56 -31.70
N GLY A 193 -16.90 -4.80 -31.88
CA GLY A 193 -18.00 -4.43 -30.98
C GLY A 193 -18.04 -5.13 -29.61
N THR A 194 -16.90 -5.53 -29.07
CA THR A 194 -16.73 -5.94 -27.68
C THR A 194 -16.80 -4.74 -26.75
N GLU A 195 -17.79 -4.73 -25.85
CA GLU A 195 -17.85 -3.76 -24.76
C GLU A 195 -16.51 -3.71 -24.01
N PRO A 196 -15.99 -2.52 -23.65
CA PRO A 196 -14.74 -2.40 -22.92
C PRO A 196 -14.84 -3.19 -21.61
N VAL A 197 -13.98 -4.20 -21.45
CA VAL A 197 -13.86 -4.95 -20.20
C VAL A 197 -13.53 -3.95 -19.10
N ALA A 198 -14.46 -3.75 -18.16
CA ALA A 198 -14.27 -2.84 -17.05
C ALA A 198 -12.97 -3.17 -16.31
N GLU A 199 -12.10 -2.17 -16.14
CA GLU A 199 -10.83 -2.32 -15.45
C GLU A 199 -11.06 -2.79 -14.01
N PHE A 200 -10.36 -3.85 -13.59
CA PHE A 200 -10.44 -4.31 -12.20
C PHE A 200 -9.68 -3.35 -11.29
N VAL A 201 -10.38 -2.78 -10.31
CA VAL A 201 -9.80 -1.89 -9.30
C VAL A 201 -10.06 -2.49 -7.92
N LEU A 202 -9.00 -2.91 -7.24
CA LEU A 202 -9.05 -3.29 -5.83
C LEU A 202 -9.05 -2.01 -4.97
N ARG A 203 -10.12 -1.77 -4.21
CA ARG A 203 -10.18 -0.68 -3.25
C ARG A 203 -9.79 -1.18 -1.86
N ILE A 204 -8.88 -0.45 -1.22
CA ILE A 204 -8.39 -0.75 0.13
C ILE A 204 -8.63 0.47 1.02
N TRP A 205 -9.37 0.27 2.11
CA TRP A 205 -9.73 1.31 3.05
C TRP A 205 -9.00 1.07 4.39
N ARG A 206 -8.09 1.97 4.78
CA ARG A 206 -7.32 1.83 6.02
C ARG A 206 -8.19 2.14 7.23
N LEU A 207 -8.32 1.18 8.15
CA LEU A 207 -8.94 1.37 9.47
C LEU A 207 -7.91 1.75 10.54
N HIS A 208 -6.63 1.58 10.24
CA HIS A 208 -5.52 1.82 11.14
C HIS A 208 -4.40 2.58 10.40
N PRO A 209 -3.76 3.60 11.00
CA PRO A 209 -2.69 4.38 10.33
C PRO A 209 -1.55 3.47 9.84
N ASN A 210 -1.15 2.52 10.69
CA ASN A 210 -0.16 1.49 10.36
C ASN A 210 -0.76 0.21 9.72
N GLY A 211 -1.85 0.32 8.97
CA GLY A 211 -2.40 -0.82 8.21
C GLY A 211 -1.41 -1.37 7.18
N VAL A 212 -1.65 -2.59 6.68
CA VAL A 212 -0.72 -3.27 5.77
C VAL A 212 -0.44 -2.46 4.52
N ARG A 213 0.81 -2.53 4.05
CA ARG A 213 1.15 -2.09 2.69
C ARG A 213 0.69 -3.16 1.71
N VAL A 214 0.13 -2.72 0.60
CA VAL A 214 -0.23 -3.57 -0.54
C VAL A 214 0.41 -2.98 -1.79
N SER A 215 1.03 -3.80 -2.62
CA SER A 215 1.61 -3.38 -3.89
C SER A 215 1.30 -4.41 -4.98
N ARG A 216 1.48 -4.04 -6.25
CA ARG A 216 1.39 -5.00 -7.35
C ARG A 216 2.45 -6.08 -7.18
N ALA A 217 2.09 -7.34 -7.44
CA ALA A 217 3.04 -8.44 -7.36
C ALA A 217 4.12 -8.30 -8.45
N ASP A 218 5.39 -8.43 -8.07
CA ASP A 218 6.52 -8.36 -8.99
C ASP A 218 6.76 -9.74 -9.64
N PRO A 219 6.62 -9.88 -10.97
CA PRO A 219 6.83 -11.14 -11.66
C PRO A 219 8.26 -11.71 -11.49
N THR A 220 9.24 -10.85 -11.23
CA THR A 220 10.65 -11.22 -11.08
C THR A 220 11.03 -11.61 -9.65
N LEU A 221 10.09 -11.54 -8.71
CA LEU A 221 10.31 -11.85 -7.29
C LEU A 221 11.42 -10.96 -6.68
N GLY A 222 11.42 -9.66 -6.94
CA GLY A 222 12.48 -8.76 -6.50
C GLY A 222 13.84 -9.16 -7.07
N GLY A 223 13.87 -9.59 -8.34
CA GLY A 223 15.09 -10.07 -9.00
C GLY A 223 15.52 -11.51 -8.68
N LEU A 224 14.84 -12.22 -7.77
CA LEU A 224 15.19 -13.61 -7.41
C LEU A 224 14.77 -14.65 -8.47
N ALA A 225 13.93 -14.28 -9.43
CA ALA A 225 13.51 -15.17 -10.50
C ALA A 225 14.70 -15.58 -11.41
N PRO A 226 14.86 -16.88 -11.73
CA PRO A 226 15.93 -17.34 -12.63
C PRO A 226 15.88 -16.63 -13.99
N GLU A 227 17.05 -16.25 -14.53
CA GLU A 227 17.15 -15.53 -15.81
C GLU A 227 16.39 -16.22 -16.95
N SER A 228 16.55 -17.54 -17.06
CA SER A 228 15.87 -18.35 -18.08
C SER A 228 14.35 -18.32 -17.91
N ALA A 229 13.84 -18.29 -16.68
CA ALA A 229 12.42 -18.20 -16.41
C ALA A 229 11.87 -16.81 -16.77
N ARG A 230 12.62 -15.74 -16.44
CA ARG A 230 12.25 -14.35 -16.80
C ARG A 230 12.14 -14.15 -18.31
N GLN A 231 13.09 -14.70 -19.06
CA GLN A 231 13.13 -14.52 -20.51
C GLN A 231 12.13 -15.42 -21.27
N PHE A 232 11.91 -16.64 -20.79
CA PHE A 232 11.28 -17.69 -21.61
C PHE A 232 10.08 -18.39 -20.97
N CYS A 233 9.83 -18.22 -19.67
CA CYS A 233 8.74 -18.89 -18.97
C CYS A 233 7.58 -17.94 -18.64
N GLY A 234 6.76 -17.64 -19.65
CA GLY A 234 5.52 -16.88 -19.47
C GLY A 234 4.65 -17.41 -18.32
N PRO A 235 4.38 -18.73 -18.20
CA PRO A 235 3.59 -19.26 -17.08
C PRO A 235 4.13 -18.92 -15.69
N TYR A 236 5.45 -18.96 -15.51
CA TYR A 236 6.10 -18.62 -14.24
C TYR A 236 5.94 -17.13 -13.93
N ILE A 237 6.19 -16.27 -14.93
CA ILE A 237 6.05 -14.82 -14.82
C ILE A 237 4.60 -14.39 -14.56
N HIS A 238 3.64 -15.02 -15.24
CA HIS A 238 2.22 -14.76 -15.00
C HIS A 238 1.77 -15.18 -13.60
N ALA A 239 2.26 -16.30 -13.09
CA ALA A 239 1.94 -16.74 -11.74
C ALA A 239 2.48 -15.76 -10.68
N ASN A 240 3.76 -15.37 -10.80
CA ASN A 240 4.40 -14.48 -9.83
C ASN A 240 3.81 -13.05 -9.86
N GLY A 241 3.50 -12.53 -11.05
CA GLY A 241 2.99 -11.17 -11.23
C GLY A 241 1.48 -11.02 -11.13
N ALA A 242 0.73 -12.09 -10.82
CA ALA A 242 -0.72 -12.03 -10.66
C ALA A 242 -1.09 -11.26 -9.38
N GLY A 243 -2.04 -10.34 -9.43
CA GLY A 243 -2.57 -9.69 -8.22
C GLY A 243 -1.55 -8.85 -7.46
N PHE A 244 -1.59 -8.95 -6.12
CA PHE A 244 -0.96 -7.99 -5.20
C PHE A 244 -0.23 -8.68 -4.06
N TYR A 245 0.90 -8.12 -3.66
CA TYR A 245 1.61 -8.49 -2.44
C TYR A 245 1.07 -7.74 -1.23
N VAL A 246 1.03 -8.42 -0.10
CA VAL A 246 0.68 -7.84 1.20
C VAL A 246 1.87 -8.00 2.15
N TYR A 247 2.28 -6.90 2.76
CA TYR A 247 3.40 -6.84 3.70
C TYR A 247 2.92 -6.87 5.14
N SER A 248 3.82 -7.19 6.06
CA SER A 248 3.49 -7.18 7.49
C SER A 248 3.12 -5.77 7.97
N PRO A 249 2.09 -5.62 8.82
CA PRO A 249 1.79 -4.36 9.50
C PRO A 249 2.65 -4.14 10.75
N ILE A 250 3.49 -5.10 11.16
CA ILE A 250 4.35 -5.03 12.36
C ILE A 250 5.70 -5.72 12.14
N ASP A 251 6.69 -5.32 12.94
CA ASP A 251 7.92 -6.08 13.10
C ASP A 251 7.71 -7.05 14.27
N VAL A 252 7.83 -8.35 14.03
CA VAL A 252 7.60 -9.37 15.05
C VAL A 252 8.47 -10.60 14.80
N ASP A 253 9.06 -11.11 15.86
CA ASP A 253 9.63 -12.45 15.93
C ASP A 253 8.58 -13.37 16.54
N LEU A 254 8.30 -14.49 15.88
CA LEU A 254 7.24 -15.40 16.27
C LEU A 254 7.68 -16.84 16.07
N SER A 255 7.58 -17.67 17.11
CA SER A 255 7.77 -19.11 17.00
C SER A 255 6.65 -19.86 17.72
N LEU A 256 6.40 -21.08 17.25
CA LEU A 256 5.45 -22.00 17.86
C LEU A 256 6.15 -23.33 18.11
N ASP A 257 6.05 -23.82 19.33
CA ASP A 257 6.52 -25.13 19.75
C ASP A 257 5.44 -25.81 20.59
N PRO A 258 4.54 -26.62 19.98
CA PRO A 258 3.41 -27.24 20.66
C PRO A 258 3.79 -28.13 21.85
N ASP A 259 5.05 -28.56 21.92
CA ASP A 259 5.56 -29.41 22.99
C ASP A 259 5.97 -28.60 24.25
N ARG A 260 5.97 -27.26 24.19
CA ARG A 260 6.25 -26.39 25.34
C ARG A 260 4.99 -26.13 26.17
N PRO A 261 5.12 -25.93 27.50
CA PRO A 261 4.01 -25.51 28.36
C PRO A 261 3.35 -24.19 27.91
N PHE A 262 4.14 -23.30 27.31
CA PHE A 262 3.68 -22.09 26.62
C PHE A 262 4.13 -22.21 25.17
N PRO A 263 3.25 -22.70 24.27
CA PRO A 263 3.65 -23.05 22.92
C PRO A 263 4.18 -21.89 22.09
N TRP A 264 3.64 -20.70 22.31
CA TRP A 264 4.00 -19.52 21.54
C TRP A 264 5.11 -18.73 22.23
N GLU A 265 6.13 -18.36 21.47
CA GLU A 265 7.08 -17.31 21.83
C GLU A 265 6.97 -16.19 20.80
N TRP A 266 6.80 -14.95 21.26
CA TRP A 266 6.70 -13.80 20.39
C TRP A 266 7.38 -12.59 20.98
N ASN A 267 7.97 -11.78 20.11
CA ASN A 267 8.58 -10.51 20.45
C ASN A 267 8.25 -9.48 19.36
N ILE A 268 7.36 -8.55 19.67
CA ILE A 268 7.05 -7.45 18.74
C ILE A 268 8.19 -6.43 18.86
N LEU A 269 8.90 -6.20 17.76
CA LEU A 269 10.06 -5.29 17.73
C LEU A 269 9.60 -3.85 17.56
N GLY A 270 10.29 -2.93 18.24
CA GLY A 270 9.85 -1.53 18.37
C GLY A 270 8.68 -1.40 19.35
N GLU A 271 7.85 -0.37 19.20
CA GLU A 271 6.73 -0.13 20.12
C GLU A 271 5.45 -0.91 19.78
N GLY A 272 5.46 -1.78 18.76
CA GLY A 272 4.27 -2.56 18.40
C GLY A 272 3.02 -1.69 18.19
N TYR A 273 1.96 -1.96 18.96
CA TYR A 273 0.87 -1.00 19.12
C TYR A 273 1.21 0.01 20.19
N THR A 274 1.22 1.27 19.78
CA THR A 274 1.55 2.35 20.69
C THR A 274 0.25 3.04 21.13
N ASP A 275 0.22 3.62 22.33
CA ASP A 275 -0.93 4.40 22.81
C ASP A 275 -1.27 5.54 21.82
N GLU A 276 -0.27 5.96 21.04
CA GLU A 276 -0.39 6.91 19.95
C GLU A 276 -1.26 6.40 18.79
N ASP A 277 -1.08 5.15 18.34
CA ASP A 277 -1.92 4.59 17.28
C ASP A 277 -3.40 4.58 17.70
N VAL A 278 -3.64 4.25 18.97
CA VAL A 278 -4.96 4.30 19.61
C VAL A 278 -5.52 5.73 19.65
N ALA A 279 -4.70 6.74 19.95
CA ALA A 279 -5.12 8.13 19.96
C ALA A 279 -5.47 8.66 18.56
N VAL A 280 -4.76 8.23 17.51
CA VAL A 280 -5.11 8.56 16.12
C VAL A 280 -6.46 7.95 15.74
N VAL A 281 -6.69 6.68 16.06
CA VAL A 281 -8.00 6.01 15.88
C VAL A 281 -9.12 6.75 16.64
N LYS A 282 -8.86 7.26 17.86
CA LYS A 282 -9.81 8.10 18.61
C LYS A 282 -10.16 9.42 17.92
N SER A 283 -9.34 9.89 16.98
CA SER A 283 -9.56 11.15 16.27
C SER A 283 -10.29 11.00 14.93
N MET A 284 -10.28 9.81 14.31
CA MET A 284 -10.89 9.55 12.99
C MET A 284 -12.35 10.01 12.90
N ARG A 285 -12.77 10.70 11.84
CA ARG A 285 -14.13 11.25 11.73
C ARG A 285 -15.16 10.24 11.21
N ILE A 286 -15.21 9.04 11.79
CA ILE A 286 -16.15 7.99 11.40
C ILE A 286 -17.51 8.26 12.05
N GLN A 287 -18.53 8.44 11.22
CA GLN A 287 -19.91 8.66 11.66
C GLN A 287 -20.76 7.44 11.28
N HIS A 288 -20.91 6.51 12.20
CA HIS A 288 -21.84 5.39 12.03
C HIS A 288 -22.54 5.08 13.36
N PRO A 289 -23.89 4.95 13.42
CA PRO A 289 -24.63 4.85 14.68
C PRO A 289 -24.25 3.68 15.58
N ARG A 290 -23.68 2.59 15.01
CA ARG A 290 -23.22 1.40 15.74
C ARG A 290 -21.71 1.35 15.93
N PHE A 291 -20.97 2.35 15.48
CA PHE A 291 -19.52 2.34 15.55
C PHE A 291 -19.06 2.93 16.88
N GLU A 292 -18.52 2.07 17.73
CA GLU A 292 -17.82 2.45 18.95
C GLU A 292 -16.32 2.44 18.68
N ARG A 293 -15.65 3.58 18.87
CA ARG A 293 -14.20 3.71 18.60
C ARG A 293 -13.34 2.71 19.38
N ASP A 294 -13.81 2.29 20.56
CA ASP A 294 -13.14 1.29 21.39
C ASP A 294 -13.02 -0.07 20.71
N PHE A 295 -13.88 -0.38 19.73
CA PHE A 295 -13.78 -1.60 18.92
C PHE A 295 -12.44 -1.69 18.19
N ILE A 296 -11.97 -0.58 17.60
CA ILE A 296 -10.67 -0.57 16.90
C ILE A 296 -9.52 -0.63 17.90
N LYS A 297 -9.61 0.08 19.04
CA LYS A 297 -8.56 0.10 20.07
C LYS A 297 -8.29 -1.27 20.68
N ARG A 298 -9.35 -2.06 20.88
CA ARG A 298 -9.27 -3.36 21.56
C ARG A 298 -8.84 -4.49 20.62
N ARG A 299 -8.75 -4.26 19.31
CA ARG A 299 -8.34 -5.29 18.36
C ARG A 299 -6.82 -5.47 18.39
N PRO A 300 -6.30 -6.63 18.85
CA PRO A 300 -4.88 -6.94 18.70
C PRO A 300 -4.56 -7.17 17.21
N LYS A 301 -3.30 -6.99 16.81
CA LYS A 301 -2.80 -7.09 15.43
C LYS A 301 -2.33 -8.51 15.23
N LEU A 302 -1.89 -9.14 16.30
CA LEU A 302 -1.51 -10.51 16.37
C LEU A 302 -2.44 -11.18 17.38
N PHE A 303 -3.15 -12.18 16.91
CA PHE A 303 -3.93 -13.06 17.74
C PHE A 303 -3.34 -14.47 17.60
N LEU A 304 -3.01 -15.11 18.72
CA LEU A 304 -2.35 -16.41 18.73
C LEU A 304 -3.39 -17.44 19.09
N SER A 305 -3.58 -18.46 18.25
CA SER A 305 -4.61 -19.46 18.48
C SER A 305 -4.45 -20.11 19.87
N GLY A 306 -5.54 -20.20 20.63
CA GLY A 306 -5.69 -20.89 21.92
C GLY A 306 -6.83 -21.93 21.91
N ASP A 307 -6.84 -22.81 22.91
CA ASP A 307 -7.49 -24.13 22.88
C ASP A 307 -8.95 -24.23 22.33
N ASP A 308 -9.17 -25.39 21.70
CA ASP A 308 -10.41 -26.07 21.27
C ASP A 308 -11.41 -25.38 20.32
N THR A 309 -11.24 -24.10 19.97
CA THR A 309 -12.14 -23.44 18.99
C THR A 309 -11.44 -22.75 17.82
N GLU A 310 -10.11 -22.66 17.85
CA GLU A 310 -9.33 -21.96 16.81
C GLU A 310 -8.50 -22.94 15.98
N PRO A 311 -8.16 -22.59 14.73
CA PRO A 311 -7.27 -23.41 13.93
C PRO A 311 -5.96 -23.63 14.70
N LYS A 312 -5.65 -24.90 15.00
CA LYS A 312 -4.43 -25.24 15.73
C LYS A 312 -3.22 -24.69 14.99
N HIS A 313 -2.21 -24.27 15.76
CA HIS A 313 -0.93 -23.81 15.23
C HIS A 313 -1.00 -22.57 14.33
N THR A 314 -2.00 -21.72 14.53
CA THR A 314 -2.23 -20.57 13.66
C THR A 314 -2.10 -19.26 14.43
N ALA A 315 -1.28 -18.35 13.90
CA ALA A 315 -1.28 -16.96 14.33
C ALA A 315 -2.08 -16.13 13.32
N GLN A 316 -2.97 -15.27 13.80
CA GLN A 316 -3.79 -14.40 12.95
C GLN A 316 -3.24 -12.98 13.01
N LEU A 317 -2.91 -12.42 11.85
CA LEU A 317 -2.36 -11.08 11.71
C LEU A 317 -3.39 -10.16 11.06
N TRP A 318 -3.92 -9.20 11.82
CA TRP A 318 -4.89 -8.25 11.33
C TRP A 318 -4.27 -7.26 10.34
N THR A 319 -4.85 -7.14 9.15
CA THR A 319 -4.33 -6.24 8.11
C THR A 319 -4.56 -4.76 8.40
N GLY A 320 -5.51 -4.43 9.29
CA GLY A 320 -5.88 -3.03 9.55
C GLY A 320 -6.55 -2.33 8.35
N CYS A 321 -7.00 -3.09 7.35
CA CYS A 321 -7.58 -2.57 6.11
C CYS A 321 -8.85 -3.36 5.72
N ILE A 322 -9.85 -2.67 5.18
CA ILE A 322 -11.02 -3.27 4.52
C ILE A 322 -10.73 -3.39 3.03
N PHE A 323 -11.01 -4.55 2.46
CA PHE A 323 -10.81 -4.84 1.04
C PHE A 323 -12.15 -4.86 0.32
N GLU A 324 -12.18 -4.29 -0.88
CA GLU A 324 -13.37 -4.23 -1.71
C GLU A 324 -13.02 -4.45 -3.19
N THR A 325 -13.68 -5.43 -3.80
CA THR A 325 -13.58 -5.75 -5.23
C THR A 325 -14.79 -5.24 -6.02
N PRO A 326 -14.69 -5.12 -7.35
CA PRO A 326 -15.86 -4.92 -8.20
C PRO A 326 -16.86 -6.08 -8.10
N PRO A 327 -18.16 -5.85 -8.35
CA PRO A 327 -19.17 -6.91 -8.36
C PRO A 327 -18.75 -8.11 -9.22
N GLY A 328 -18.96 -9.32 -8.69
CA GLY A 328 -18.60 -10.55 -9.39
C GLY A 328 -17.15 -11.00 -9.22
N TRP A 329 -16.35 -10.30 -8.42
CA TRP A 329 -14.96 -10.64 -8.14
C TRP A 329 -14.72 -10.96 -6.67
N SER A 330 -13.77 -11.87 -6.44
CA SER A 330 -13.31 -12.30 -5.12
C SER A 330 -11.79 -12.23 -5.04
N LEU A 331 -11.26 -12.37 -3.84
CA LEU A 331 -9.84 -12.35 -3.55
C LEU A 331 -9.38 -13.71 -3.04
N LEU A 332 -8.48 -14.37 -3.77
CA LEU A 332 -7.75 -15.53 -3.27
C LEU A 332 -6.55 -15.02 -2.45
N VAL A 333 -6.57 -15.27 -1.13
CA VAL A 333 -5.49 -14.97 -0.20
C VAL A 333 -4.63 -16.21 -0.04
N ARG A 334 -3.30 -16.08 -0.17
CA ARG A 334 -2.36 -17.20 -0.06
C ARG A 334 -0.93 -16.77 0.28
N SER A 335 -0.02 -17.73 0.44
CA SER A 335 1.42 -17.45 0.53
C SER A 335 1.96 -16.87 -0.78
N PRO A 336 3.01 -16.02 -0.74
CA PRO A 336 3.72 -15.56 -1.93
C PRO A 336 4.12 -16.70 -2.88
N ILE A 337 3.68 -16.59 -4.13
CA ILE A 337 4.02 -17.60 -5.16
C ILE A 337 5.53 -17.60 -5.38
N ASN A 338 6.14 -18.79 -5.31
CA ASN A 338 7.58 -19.03 -5.53
C ASN A 338 8.52 -18.21 -4.63
N ARG A 339 8.04 -17.67 -3.50
CA ARG A 339 8.83 -16.85 -2.56
C ARG A 339 8.63 -17.34 -1.13
N GLY A 340 9.69 -17.26 -0.32
CA GLY A 340 9.60 -17.61 1.10
C GLY A 340 9.27 -19.09 1.36
N LEU A 341 9.67 -20.00 0.46
CA LEU A 341 9.32 -21.42 0.52
C LEU A 341 9.80 -22.12 1.81
N ASP A 342 10.86 -21.60 2.42
CA ASP A 342 11.42 -22.12 3.67
C ASP A 342 10.86 -21.46 4.94
N ALA A 343 9.93 -20.51 4.81
CA ALA A 343 9.30 -19.87 5.96
C ALA A 343 8.70 -20.93 6.92
N PRO A 344 8.75 -20.70 8.24
CA PRO A 344 8.23 -21.65 9.22
C PRO A 344 6.70 -21.73 9.22
N PHE A 345 6.03 -20.82 8.51
CA PHE A 345 4.58 -20.78 8.35
C PHE A 345 4.18 -20.65 6.87
N ARG A 346 2.92 -20.93 6.59
CA ARG A 346 2.23 -20.57 5.35
C ARG A 346 1.00 -19.73 5.65
N ILE A 347 0.55 -18.96 4.69
CA ILE A 347 -0.78 -18.36 4.79
C ILE A 347 -1.81 -19.43 4.47
N GLN A 348 -2.73 -19.66 5.41
CA GLN A 348 -3.88 -20.51 5.17
C GLN A 348 -4.73 -19.90 4.05
N GLU A 349 -4.82 -20.61 2.94
CA GLU A 349 -5.44 -20.07 1.73
C GLU A 349 -6.96 -19.89 1.91
N SER A 350 -7.51 -18.82 1.34
CA SER A 350 -8.95 -18.51 1.43
C SER A 350 -9.44 -17.69 0.24
N ILE A 351 -10.73 -17.80 -0.08
CA ILE A 351 -11.41 -16.96 -1.06
C ILE A 351 -12.37 -16.02 -0.33
N ILE A 352 -12.26 -14.72 -0.58
CA ILE A 352 -13.07 -13.69 0.06
C ILE A 352 -13.89 -12.96 -1.00
N GLU A 353 -15.21 -13.04 -0.87
CA GLU A 353 -16.19 -12.37 -1.74
C GLU A 353 -16.33 -10.89 -1.40
N SER A 354 -15.23 -10.15 -1.56
CA SER A 354 -15.07 -8.79 -1.07
C SER A 354 -15.88 -7.73 -1.82
N ASP A 355 -16.69 -8.11 -2.80
CA ASP A 355 -17.64 -7.22 -3.48
C ASP A 355 -18.90 -6.99 -2.63
N TRP A 356 -19.39 -8.02 -1.93
CA TRP A 356 -20.48 -7.91 -0.97
C TRP A 356 -19.98 -7.95 0.48
N LEU A 357 -18.96 -8.75 0.77
CA LEU A 357 -18.31 -8.88 2.07
C LEU A 357 -17.13 -7.92 2.16
N ARG A 358 -17.41 -6.61 2.22
CA ARG A 358 -16.39 -5.57 2.46
C ARG A 358 -15.83 -5.74 3.87
N TYR A 359 -14.72 -6.46 3.99
CA TYR A 359 -14.27 -7.02 5.26
C TYR A 359 -12.81 -6.74 5.53
N ASP A 360 -12.46 -6.69 6.82
CA ASP A 360 -11.09 -6.53 7.27
C ASP A 360 -10.40 -7.89 7.35
N ILE A 361 -9.39 -8.10 6.50
CA ILE A 361 -8.75 -9.40 6.37
C ILE A 361 -7.84 -9.66 7.57
N TRP A 362 -7.95 -10.86 8.14
CA TRP A 362 -6.96 -11.43 9.06
C TRP A 362 -6.16 -12.49 8.31
N LEU A 363 -4.84 -12.33 8.28
CA LEU A 363 -3.96 -13.30 7.65
C LEU A 363 -3.69 -14.42 8.65
N ASN A 364 -4.10 -15.64 8.31
CA ASN A 364 -3.87 -16.82 9.12
C ASN A 364 -2.52 -17.43 8.76
N LEU A 365 -1.51 -17.21 9.61
CA LEU A 365 -0.18 -17.79 9.52
C LEU A 365 -0.20 -19.16 10.19
N GLU A 366 -0.37 -20.22 9.40
CA GLU A 366 -0.34 -21.61 9.84
C GLU A 366 1.12 -22.09 9.92
N PHE A 367 1.61 -22.35 11.14
CA PHE A 367 2.97 -22.80 11.37
C PHE A 367 3.15 -24.28 10.98
N MET A 368 4.16 -24.53 10.15
CA MET A 368 4.52 -25.83 9.60
C MET A 368 5.83 -26.37 10.18
N LYS A 369 6.72 -25.48 10.67
CA LYS A 369 8.01 -25.83 11.30
C LYS A 369 7.99 -25.34 12.75
N PHE A 370 7.87 -26.26 13.70
CA PHE A 370 7.83 -25.93 15.12
C PHE A 370 9.22 -25.70 15.71
N GLY A 371 9.32 -24.81 16.71
CA GLY A 371 10.57 -24.39 17.34
C GLY A 371 11.48 -23.53 16.45
N VAL A 372 11.04 -23.20 15.23
CA VAL A 372 11.76 -22.31 14.30
C VAL A 372 11.14 -20.92 14.34
N GLU A 373 11.98 -19.92 14.60
CA GLU A 373 11.55 -18.52 14.65
C GLU A 373 11.26 -17.96 13.25
N ALA A 374 10.11 -17.28 13.15
CA ALA A 374 9.70 -16.49 12.01
C ALA A 374 10.02 -15.02 12.26
N GLN A 375 10.94 -14.46 11.48
CA GLN A 375 11.29 -13.04 11.55
C GLN A 375 10.48 -12.25 10.53
N ILE A 376 9.36 -11.68 10.98
CA ILE A 376 8.44 -10.94 10.15
C ILE A 376 8.74 -9.44 10.29
N ARG A 377 8.90 -8.72 9.18
CA ARG A 377 9.26 -7.29 9.19
C ARG A 377 8.35 -6.49 8.25
N ARG A 378 7.98 -5.27 8.66
CA ARG A 378 7.20 -4.31 7.84
C ARG A 378 7.93 -3.96 6.54
N ALA A 379 9.21 -3.64 6.67
CA ALA A 379 10.10 -3.33 5.55
C ALA A 379 10.73 -4.57 4.90
N GLY A 380 10.32 -5.77 5.33
CA GLY A 380 10.82 -7.03 4.81
C GLY A 380 10.01 -7.53 3.61
N GLU A 381 10.03 -8.85 3.48
CA GLU A 381 9.36 -9.57 2.40
C GLU A 381 7.83 -9.56 2.52
N PRO A 382 7.10 -9.66 1.39
CA PRO A 382 5.66 -9.82 1.46
C PRO A 382 5.33 -11.13 2.17
N ILE A 383 4.35 -11.06 3.06
CA ILE A 383 3.92 -12.20 3.88
C ILE A 383 2.75 -12.95 3.24
N ALA A 384 2.01 -12.28 2.35
CA ALA A 384 0.88 -12.86 1.65
C ALA A 384 0.77 -12.32 0.22
N HIS A 385 -0.02 -13.03 -0.58
CA HIS A 385 -0.30 -12.75 -1.98
C HIS A 385 -1.81 -12.83 -2.15
N ILE A 386 -2.40 -11.75 -2.67
CA ILE A 386 -3.82 -11.67 -2.94
C ILE A 386 -4.03 -11.61 -4.45
N ILE A 387 -4.81 -12.57 -4.98
CA ILE A 387 -5.07 -12.71 -6.41
C ILE A 387 -6.56 -12.46 -6.66
N PRO A 388 -6.91 -11.44 -7.46
CA PRO A 388 -8.27 -11.26 -7.93
C PRO A 388 -8.71 -12.45 -8.78
N ILE A 389 -9.86 -13.02 -8.44
CA ILE A 389 -10.48 -14.10 -9.21
C ILE A 389 -11.94 -13.76 -9.50
N PRO A 390 -12.42 -13.88 -10.75
CA PRO A 390 -13.84 -13.79 -11.05
C PRO A 390 -14.59 -14.90 -10.30
N ARG A 391 -15.77 -14.60 -9.75
CA ARG A 391 -16.59 -15.55 -8.98
C ARG A 391 -16.92 -16.85 -9.74
N GLN A 392 -17.19 -16.71 -11.04
CA GLN A 392 -17.40 -17.86 -11.94
C GLN A 392 -16.21 -18.83 -12.00
N SER A 393 -15.01 -18.38 -11.59
CA SER A 393 -13.79 -19.19 -11.58
C SER A 393 -13.74 -20.16 -10.43
N TYR A 394 -14.71 -20.22 -9.52
CA TYR A 394 -14.78 -21.25 -8.48
C TYR A 394 -16.21 -21.72 -8.16
N ASP A 395 -17.25 -20.97 -8.57
CA ASP A 395 -18.65 -21.34 -8.30
C ASP A 395 -19.24 -22.37 -9.28
N ARG A 396 -18.72 -22.46 -10.51
CA ARG A 396 -19.36 -23.23 -11.60
C ARG A 396 -18.39 -24.22 -12.24
N TRP A 397 -17.94 -25.18 -11.46
CA TRP A 397 -17.01 -26.21 -11.93
C TRP A 397 -17.71 -27.55 -12.14
N HIS A 398 -17.49 -28.14 -13.30
CA HIS A 398 -17.91 -29.50 -13.65
C HIS A 398 -16.69 -30.24 -14.19
N VAL A 399 -16.48 -31.48 -13.74
CA VAL A 399 -15.44 -32.34 -14.29
C VAL A 399 -16.06 -33.32 -15.27
N GLN A 400 -15.41 -33.48 -16.43
CA GLN A 400 -15.70 -34.53 -17.39
C GLN A 400 -14.40 -35.29 -17.64
N GLU A 401 -14.43 -36.60 -17.45
CA GLU A 401 -13.29 -37.49 -17.68
C GLU A 401 -13.63 -38.46 -18.80
N ARG A 402 -12.72 -38.60 -19.77
CA ARG A 402 -12.83 -39.55 -20.89
C ARG A 402 -11.45 -40.10 -21.20
N MET A 403 -11.39 -41.32 -21.76
CA MET A 403 -10.16 -41.88 -22.30
C MET A 403 -9.89 -41.28 -23.69
N VAL A 404 -8.62 -41.03 -24.01
CA VAL A 404 -8.23 -40.66 -25.39
C VAL A 404 -8.53 -41.83 -26.30
N ALA A 405 -9.39 -41.63 -27.28
CA ALA A 405 -9.84 -42.66 -28.21
C ALA A 405 -9.84 -42.08 -29.64
N PRO A 406 -9.20 -42.74 -30.63
CA PRO A 406 -9.17 -42.23 -32.01
C PRO A 406 -10.54 -42.06 -32.67
N GLU A 407 -11.53 -42.83 -32.21
CA GLU A 407 -12.93 -42.74 -32.64
C GLU A 407 -13.67 -41.51 -32.10
N ASP A 408 -13.14 -40.81 -31.09
CA ASP A 408 -13.65 -39.54 -30.60
C ASP A 408 -12.83 -38.40 -31.24
N GLU A 409 -13.44 -37.68 -32.19
CA GLU A 409 -12.78 -36.60 -32.92
C GLU A 409 -12.22 -35.50 -32.02
N GLU A 410 -12.91 -35.17 -30.92
CA GLU A 410 -12.45 -34.17 -29.95
C GLU A 410 -11.22 -34.69 -29.19
N ALA A 411 -11.28 -35.95 -28.74
CA ALA A 411 -10.16 -36.58 -28.03
C ALA A 411 -8.92 -36.72 -28.92
N GLN A 412 -9.09 -37.07 -30.19
CA GLN A 412 -8.00 -37.18 -31.16
C GLN A 412 -7.35 -35.81 -31.42
N GLN A 413 -8.14 -34.75 -31.62
CA GLN A 413 -7.61 -33.40 -31.81
C GLN A 413 -6.79 -32.91 -30.62
N VAL A 414 -7.26 -33.16 -29.39
CA VAL A 414 -6.52 -32.82 -28.16
C VAL A 414 -5.20 -33.59 -28.08
N PHE A 415 -5.19 -34.87 -28.45
CA PHE A 415 -3.99 -35.69 -28.47
C PHE A 415 -2.96 -35.18 -29.49
N ASP A 416 -3.40 -34.81 -30.69
CA ASP A 416 -2.54 -34.28 -31.74
C ASP A 416 -1.93 -32.93 -31.32
N ASP A 417 -2.74 -32.01 -30.77
CA ASP A 417 -2.26 -30.72 -30.26
C ASP A 417 -1.19 -30.89 -29.15
N TRP A 418 -1.42 -31.85 -28.25
CA TRP A 418 -0.48 -32.19 -27.18
C TRP A 418 0.81 -32.80 -27.74
N ILE A 419 0.73 -33.75 -28.66
CA ILE A 419 1.91 -34.35 -29.31
C ILE A 419 2.72 -33.30 -30.04
N ASP A 420 2.08 -32.45 -30.85
CA ASP A 420 2.76 -31.42 -31.62
C ASP A 420 3.48 -30.42 -30.71
N TYR A 421 2.85 -30.02 -29.60
CA TYR A 421 3.48 -29.13 -28.62
C TYR A 421 4.75 -29.76 -28.03
N ASN A 422 4.64 -31.01 -27.61
CA ASN A 422 5.74 -31.73 -26.98
C ASN A 422 6.85 -32.00 -27.99
N TRP A 423 6.52 -32.34 -29.23
CA TRP A 423 7.50 -32.48 -30.31
C TRP A 423 8.25 -31.17 -30.54
N GLU A 424 7.54 -30.05 -30.76
CA GLU A 424 8.18 -28.75 -30.97
C GLU A 424 9.09 -28.32 -29.82
N LYS A 425 8.72 -28.66 -28.59
CA LYS A 425 9.44 -28.26 -27.37
C LYS A 425 10.61 -29.17 -27.01
N PHE A 426 10.42 -30.48 -27.12
CA PHE A 426 11.32 -31.47 -26.55
C PHE A 426 12.05 -32.33 -27.58
N HIS A 427 11.63 -32.32 -28.85
CA HIS A 427 12.39 -32.98 -29.89
C HIS A 427 13.77 -32.34 -30.00
N SER A 428 14.80 -33.17 -29.85
CA SER A 428 16.19 -32.76 -30.01
C SER A 428 16.44 -32.34 -31.45
N ARG A 429 16.84 -31.09 -31.66
CA ARG A 429 17.38 -30.65 -32.94
C ARG A 429 18.75 -31.27 -33.19
N ALA A 430 19.26 -31.17 -34.42
CA ALA A 430 20.53 -31.77 -34.84
C ALA A 430 21.75 -31.31 -33.99
N ASP A 431 21.62 -30.20 -33.26
CA ASP A 431 22.62 -29.62 -32.35
C ASP A 431 22.37 -29.94 -30.86
N GLY A 432 21.32 -30.73 -30.54
CA GLY A 432 20.93 -31.05 -29.16
C GLY A 432 20.23 -29.91 -28.41
N ALA A 433 20.01 -28.75 -29.04
CA ALA A 433 19.39 -27.61 -28.40
C ALA A 433 17.85 -27.77 -28.33
N ARG A 434 17.28 -27.52 -27.15
CA ARG A 434 15.81 -27.44 -26.96
C ARG A 434 15.31 -26.05 -27.37
N GLU A 435 14.13 -25.99 -27.96
CA GLU A 435 13.49 -24.71 -28.29
C GLU A 435 12.88 -24.07 -27.03
N GLN A 436 13.52 -23.00 -26.53
CA GLN A 436 13.10 -22.34 -25.30
C GLN A 436 11.88 -21.42 -25.49
N ARG A 437 11.54 -21.01 -26.73
CA ARG A 437 10.49 -20.02 -27.02
C ARG A 437 9.17 -20.60 -27.56
N THR A 438 8.98 -21.93 -27.50
CA THR A 438 7.78 -22.60 -28.06
C THR A 438 6.47 -22.01 -27.55
N TYR A 439 6.36 -21.76 -26.24
CA TYR A 439 5.18 -21.14 -25.62
C TYR A 439 4.87 -19.76 -26.23
N ALA A 440 5.85 -18.86 -26.26
CA ALA A 440 5.69 -17.50 -26.76
C ALA A 440 5.28 -17.49 -28.25
N ARG A 441 5.89 -18.36 -29.06
CA ARG A 441 5.56 -18.50 -30.49
C ARG A 441 4.13 -18.97 -30.72
N ARG A 442 3.69 -20.05 -30.04
CA ARG A 442 2.33 -20.57 -30.22
C ARG A 442 1.27 -19.58 -29.72
N ARG A 443 1.51 -18.92 -28.58
CA ARG A 443 0.60 -17.89 -28.07
C ARG A 443 0.49 -16.70 -29.04
N LYS A 444 1.59 -16.30 -29.68
CA LYS A 444 1.54 -15.27 -30.75
C LYS A 444 0.67 -15.73 -31.93
N ARG A 445 0.92 -16.94 -32.46
CA ARG A 445 0.13 -17.50 -33.57
C ARG A 445 -1.37 -17.58 -33.27
N LEU A 446 -1.74 -17.96 -32.04
CA LEU A 446 -3.14 -18.03 -31.63
C LEU A 446 -3.79 -16.64 -31.60
N ARG A 447 -3.12 -15.62 -31.05
CA ARG A 447 -3.64 -14.25 -31.08
C ARG A 447 -3.79 -13.71 -32.49
N ASP A 448 -2.83 -14.00 -33.36
CA ASP A 448 -2.87 -13.53 -34.75
C ASP A 448 -4.05 -14.17 -35.50
N ARG A 449 -4.33 -15.47 -35.27
CA ARG A 449 -5.51 -16.16 -35.84
C ARG A 449 -6.87 -15.62 -35.35
N VAL A 450 -6.94 -15.14 -34.11
CA VAL A 450 -8.18 -14.57 -33.54
C VAL A 450 -8.46 -13.16 -34.08
N ARG A 451 -7.45 -12.47 -34.63
CA ARG A 451 -7.61 -11.14 -35.27
C ARG A 451 -8.01 -11.20 -36.74
N ASP A 452 -7.81 -12.35 -37.39
CA ASP A 452 -8.14 -12.59 -38.80
C ASP A 452 -9.54 -13.22 -38.99
N VAL A 453 -10.30 -13.40 -37.90
CA VAL A 453 -11.69 -13.87 -37.85
C VAL A 453 -12.54 -12.74 -37.29
#